data_AF-A0A4U2PW58-F1
#
_entry.id   AF-A0A4U2PW58-F1
#
_cell.length_a   1.000
_cell.length_b   1.000
_cell.length_c   1.000
_cell.angle_alpha   90.00
_cell.angle_beta   90.00
_cell.angle_gamma   90.00
#
_symmetry.space_group_name_H-M   'P 1'
#
loop_
_entity.id
_entity.type
_entity.pdbx_description
1 polymer ?
#
loop_
_entity_poly.entity_id
_entity_poly.type
_entity_poly.pdbx_seq_one_letter_code
_entity_poly.pdbx_strand_id
1 'polypeptide(L)'
;MYPPRSQKNEGRKKARKRKIGKAWIITNLVLLLMIVGLFGYYYIFEHRESSSLVENAGLLQQENKAKTDSAGGGQSSSPIRENVTAVSNEQLDNNPNGDEQAADDKTEHPSDTTKDTARPPATTSDTNVAEGNSSESGESSENAGQSPDRSSNKDVSNSGNSTDPNESEQGKNVASDGTASQTVTLHFVGDVQFSGKVEQRLEKNGFDFPYQYLGNLFRKDDLTIANLETPVTTGGVGALNKTYVYKSSPKALTALAAAGIDAVNLANNHILDQGTAGLLDTLKYLKENDIAYTGAGRNAKEAYAPHYLERKGFKIALLGATRVMPEAHWNAGTKQPGVAGAYDSTAIVKSIREARKQADLVIVIAHWGKERVTVLEPHQTELSHAFIDAGADLVIGGHPHVLQGMEQYKGKWIAYSTGNFIFSKSTVPATWDTAIFQATCTRAGACSMKLTPYRAELGQPVPMKDAEASKILQGVAAMSPANVSVGADGTVTAR
;
A
#
# COMPACT_ATOMS: atom_id res chain seq x y z
N MET A 1 55.93 20.16 49.62
CA MET A 1 54.46 20.00 49.50
C MET A 1 54.16 19.42 48.12
N TYR A 2 53.48 18.28 48.00
CA TYR A 2 53.17 17.66 46.70
C TYR A 2 51.83 18.18 46.15
N PRO A 3 51.69 18.41 44.82
CA PRO A 3 50.43 18.85 44.23
C PRO A 3 49.36 17.73 44.25
N PRO A 4 48.07 18.06 44.39
CA PRO A 4 46.99 17.07 44.50
C PRO A 4 46.90 16.11 43.29
N ARG A 5 46.52 14.85 43.53
CA ARG A 5 46.35 13.81 42.49
C ARG A 5 45.32 14.19 41.40
N SER A 6 44.40 15.12 41.67
CA SER A 6 43.41 15.63 40.71
C SER A 6 44.06 16.37 39.53
N GLN A 7 44.88 17.38 39.79
CA GLN A 7 45.48 18.24 38.76
C GLN A 7 46.33 17.45 37.74
N LYS A 8 47.05 16.43 38.20
CA LYS A 8 47.90 15.57 37.35
C LYS A 8 47.10 14.73 36.33
N ASN A 9 45.81 14.48 36.60
CA ASN A 9 44.90 13.78 35.68
C ASN A 9 44.22 14.74 34.69
N GLU A 10 43.92 15.98 35.07
CA GLU A 10 43.32 16.96 34.15
C GLU A 10 44.28 17.37 33.03
N GLY A 11 45.55 17.61 33.35
CA GLY A 11 46.58 17.90 32.33
C GLY A 11 46.69 16.78 31.30
N ARG A 12 46.64 15.51 31.73
CA ARG A 12 46.60 14.34 30.84
C ARG A 12 45.32 14.29 29.99
N LYS A 13 44.15 14.60 30.54
CA LYS A 13 42.88 14.68 29.79
C LYS A 13 42.90 15.79 28.72
N LYS A 14 43.34 17.01 29.06
CA LYS A 14 43.50 18.13 28.11
C LYS A 14 44.51 17.79 27.00
N ALA A 15 45.65 17.20 27.34
CA ALA A 15 46.65 16.76 26.36
C ALA A 15 46.11 15.68 25.40
N ARG A 16 45.35 14.70 25.91
CA ARG A 16 44.74 13.63 25.08
C ARG A 16 43.68 14.19 24.12
N LYS A 17 42.77 15.06 24.58
CA LYS A 17 41.82 15.77 23.69
C LYS A 17 42.54 16.55 22.59
N ARG A 18 43.59 17.31 22.93
CA ARG A 18 44.37 18.13 21.97
C ARG A 18 45.13 17.29 20.93
N LYS A 19 45.58 16.07 21.28
CA LYS A 19 46.15 15.12 20.30
C LYS A 19 45.08 14.53 19.37
N ILE A 20 43.93 14.12 19.91
CA ILE A 20 42.84 13.54 19.11
C ILE A 20 42.29 14.56 18.11
N GLY A 21 42.05 15.80 18.51
CA GLY A 21 41.62 16.87 17.59
C GLY A 21 42.61 17.13 16.46
N LYS A 22 43.93 17.16 16.76
CA LYS A 22 44.95 17.29 15.71
C LYS A 22 44.97 16.09 14.74
N ALA A 23 44.83 14.87 15.24
CA ALA A 23 44.76 13.69 14.37
C ALA A 23 43.54 13.76 13.43
N TRP A 24 42.36 14.10 13.97
CA TRP A 24 41.13 14.20 13.19
C TRP A 24 41.20 15.30 12.11
N ILE A 25 41.82 16.45 12.40
CA ILE A 25 42.07 17.52 11.40
C ILE A 25 43.01 17.02 10.29
N ILE A 26 44.08 16.30 10.63
CA ILE A 26 45.02 15.75 9.65
C ILE A 26 44.33 14.70 8.75
N THR A 27 43.51 13.81 9.33
CA THR A 27 42.75 12.81 8.55
C THR A 27 41.81 13.47 7.54
N ASN A 28 41.07 14.51 7.94
CA ASN A 28 40.19 15.24 7.03
C ASN A 28 40.96 15.97 5.92
N LEU A 29 42.11 16.59 6.22
CA LEU A 29 42.98 17.23 5.22
C LEU A 29 43.51 16.22 4.20
N VAL A 30 43.94 15.02 4.63
CA VAL A 30 44.38 13.95 3.72
C VAL A 30 43.21 13.46 2.86
N LEU A 31 42.00 13.31 3.43
CA LEU A 31 40.82 12.91 2.68
C LEU A 31 40.47 13.93 1.59
N LEU A 32 40.48 15.23 1.93
CA LEU A 32 40.22 16.32 0.99
C LEU A 32 41.24 16.34 -0.16
N LEU A 33 42.53 16.15 0.14
CA LEU A 33 43.59 16.08 -0.87
C LEU A 33 43.44 14.87 -1.79
N MET A 34 42.97 13.71 -1.29
CA MET A 34 42.66 12.57 -2.16
C MET A 34 41.43 12.81 -3.04
N ILE A 35 40.39 13.50 -2.54
CA ILE A 35 39.22 13.88 -3.35
C ILE A 35 39.62 14.85 -4.46
N VAL A 36 40.39 15.90 -4.15
CA VAL A 36 40.92 16.84 -5.16
C VAL A 36 41.85 16.14 -6.15
N GLY A 37 42.67 15.19 -5.70
CA GLY A 37 43.50 14.36 -6.57
C GLY A 37 42.70 13.46 -7.51
N LEU A 38 41.61 12.87 -7.04
CA LEU A 38 40.69 12.06 -7.86
C LEU A 38 39.95 12.90 -8.91
N PHE A 39 39.42 14.07 -8.53
CA PHE A 39 38.81 15.01 -9.48
C PHE A 39 39.82 15.53 -10.52
N GLY A 40 41.04 15.87 -10.09
CA GLY A 40 42.12 16.28 -11.01
C GLY A 40 42.53 15.16 -11.96
N TYR A 41 42.63 13.91 -11.48
CA TYR A 41 42.89 12.74 -12.33
C TYR A 41 41.77 12.52 -13.34
N TYR A 42 40.51 12.53 -12.89
CA TYR A 42 39.33 12.34 -13.74
C TYR A 42 39.29 13.38 -14.87
N TYR A 43 39.40 14.66 -14.53
CA TYR A 43 39.38 15.78 -15.48
C TYR A 43 40.52 15.71 -16.51
N ILE A 44 41.74 15.34 -16.08
CA ILE A 44 42.90 15.19 -16.97
C ILE A 44 42.75 13.96 -17.90
N PHE A 45 42.16 12.87 -17.41
CA PHE A 45 42.02 11.63 -18.19
C PHE A 45 40.91 11.76 -19.25
N GLU A 46 39.74 12.26 -18.86
CA GLU A 46 38.56 12.39 -19.72
C GLU A 46 38.78 13.42 -20.85
N HIS A 47 39.44 14.54 -20.57
CA HIS A 47 39.84 15.50 -21.62
C HIS A 47 40.90 14.94 -22.58
N ARG A 48 41.66 13.91 -22.18
CA ARG A 48 42.69 13.31 -23.04
C ARG A 48 42.11 12.34 -24.07
N GLU A 49 41.04 11.62 -23.73
CA GLU A 49 40.30 10.81 -24.71
C GLU A 49 39.52 11.70 -25.69
N SER A 50 38.80 12.70 -25.19
CA SER A 50 38.07 13.69 -26.02
C SER A 50 38.96 14.33 -27.09
N SER A 51 40.18 14.74 -26.71
CA SER A 51 41.16 15.33 -27.64
C SER A 51 41.52 14.39 -28.81
N SER A 52 41.69 13.09 -28.55
CA SER A 52 42.04 12.10 -29.57
C SER A 52 40.87 11.72 -30.48
N LEU A 53 39.63 11.79 -29.98
CA LEU A 53 38.43 11.49 -30.76
C LEU A 53 38.13 12.61 -31.77
N VAL A 54 38.33 13.87 -31.40
CA VAL A 54 38.16 15.02 -32.30
C VAL A 54 39.16 14.99 -33.46
N GLU A 55 40.43 14.64 -33.20
CA GLU A 55 41.47 14.56 -34.23
C GLU A 55 41.18 13.45 -35.27
N ASN A 56 40.70 12.29 -34.82
CA ASN A 56 40.29 11.20 -35.72
C ASN A 56 38.99 11.50 -36.49
N ALA A 57 38.03 12.19 -35.88
CA ALA A 57 36.79 12.59 -36.56
C ALA A 57 37.05 13.56 -37.74
N GLY A 58 38.00 14.49 -37.58
CA GLY A 58 38.38 15.43 -38.63
C GLY A 58 38.91 14.75 -39.89
N LEU A 59 39.73 13.70 -39.74
CA LEU A 59 40.29 12.93 -40.86
C LEU A 59 39.20 12.16 -41.63
N LEU A 60 38.29 11.49 -40.91
CA LEU A 60 37.17 10.75 -41.51
C LEU A 60 36.21 11.66 -42.30
N GLN A 61 36.00 12.89 -41.84
CA GLN A 61 35.14 13.85 -42.54
C GLN A 61 35.80 14.41 -43.82
N GLN A 62 37.14 14.48 -43.85
CA GLN A 62 37.90 14.90 -45.02
C GLN A 62 37.95 13.83 -46.11
N GLU A 63 38.06 12.54 -45.74
CA GLU A 63 38.08 11.44 -46.71
C GLU A 63 36.70 11.20 -47.36
N ASN A 64 35.61 11.28 -46.58
CA ASN A 64 34.25 11.11 -47.12
C ASN A 64 33.88 12.21 -48.13
N LYS A 65 34.34 13.44 -47.93
CA LYS A 65 34.09 14.55 -48.86
C LYS A 65 34.80 14.41 -50.22
N ALA A 66 35.78 13.51 -50.32
CA ALA A 66 36.45 13.18 -51.58
C ALA A 66 35.78 12.03 -52.37
N LYS A 67 34.73 11.39 -51.83
CA LYS A 67 34.08 10.21 -52.42
C LYS A 67 32.66 10.44 -52.95
N THR A 68 32.04 11.59 -52.68
CA THR A 68 30.66 11.89 -53.10
C THR A 68 30.51 12.56 -54.47
N ASP A 69 31.60 13.05 -55.07
CA ASP A 69 31.55 13.79 -56.35
C ASP A 69 31.70 12.88 -57.60
N SER A 70 31.39 11.57 -57.47
CA SER A 70 31.41 10.63 -58.61
C SER A 70 30.32 9.57 -58.54
N ALA A 71 29.91 9.07 -59.71
CA ALA A 71 28.91 8.02 -59.96
C ALA A 71 27.45 8.36 -59.58
N GLY A 72 26.70 8.88 -60.56
CA GLY A 72 25.23 8.87 -60.57
C GLY A 72 24.69 8.11 -61.78
N GLY A 73 23.74 7.18 -61.55
CA GLY A 73 22.95 6.52 -62.61
C GLY A 73 22.66 5.02 -62.35
N GLY A 74 21.48 4.54 -62.78
CA GLY A 74 21.22 3.09 -62.95
C GLY A 74 20.15 2.43 -62.07
N GLN A 75 18.88 2.66 -62.41
CA GLN A 75 17.68 1.82 -62.24
C GLN A 75 17.76 0.38 -61.62
N SER A 76 16.72 0.07 -60.81
CA SER A 76 15.82 -1.12 -60.90
C SER A 76 15.89 -2.25 -59.85
N SER A 77 14.69 -2.76 -59.52
CA SER A 77 14.32 -4.09 -58.99
C SER A 77 14.60 -4.46 -57.52
N SER A 78 13.63 -5.20 -56.98
CA SER A 78 13.52 -5.75 -55.61
C SER A 78 13.42 -7.31 -55.68
N PRO A 79 13.06 -8.06 -54.62
CA PRO A 79 13.65 -8.15 -53.26
C PRO A 79 13.86 -9.62 -52.76
N ILE A 80 14.91 -9.94 -51.98
CA ILE A 80 14.98 -11.23 -51.25
C ILE A 80 15.50 -11.10 -49.79
N ARG A 81 14.64 -11.56 -48.87
CA ARG A 81 14.79 -12.21 -47.55
C ARG A 81 16.11 -12.21 -46.73
N GLU A 82 15.89 -12.18 -45.40
CA GLU A 82 16.63 -12.86 -44.31
C GLU A 82 18.06 -12.34 -44.00
N ASN A 83 18.55 -12.27 -42.75
CA ASN A 83 18.02 -12.70 -41.43
C ASN A 83 18.26 -11.61 -40.35
N VAL A 84 17.53 -11.68 -39.22
CA VAL A 84 17.68 -10.72 -38.10
C VAL A 84 18.32 -11.38 -36.88
N THR A 85 19.53 -10.95 -36.51
CA THR A 85 20.10 -11.20 -35.17
C THR A 85 20.91 -10.01 -34.64
N ALA A 86 20.23 -9.21 -33.82
CA ALA A 86 20.67 -8.71 -32.51
C ALA A 86 21.72 -7.59 -32.32
N VAL A 87 21.47 -6.85 -31.23
CA VAL A 87 22.34 -6.00 -30.37
C VAL A 87 22.65 -4.55 -30.80
N SER A 88 22.39 -3.62 -29.86
CA SER A 88 22.94 -2.24 -29.68
C SER A 88 22.85 -1.24 -30.84
N ASN A 89 22.28 -0.05 -30.64
CA ASN A 89 22.89 0.95 -29.75
C ASN A 89 21.88 1.89 -29.05
N GLU A 90 22.38 2.63 -28.05
CA GLU A 90 21.71 3.79 -27.46
C GLU A 90 21.66 4.97 -28.43
N GLN A 91 20.75 5.92 -28.19
CA GLN A 91 20.83 7.26 -28.78
C GLN A 91 20.40 8.31 -27.74
N LEU A 92 21.38 9.05 -27.21
CA LEU A 92 21.20 10.22 -26.35
C LEU A 92 21.43 11.49 -27.17
N ASP A 93 20.47 12.41 -27.15
CA ASP A 93 20.60 13.80 -27.62
C ASP A 93 19.40 14.63 -27.10
N ASN A 94 19.50 15.91 -26.70
CA ASN A 94 20.65 16.61 -26.10
C ASN A 94 20.19 17.94 -25.42
N ASN A 95 20.30 18.06 -24.08
CA ASN A 95 20.43 19.33 -23.32
C ASN A 95 19.29 20.40 -23.52
N PRO A 96 19.38 21.68 -23.06
CA PRO A 96 20.34 22.31 -22.11
C PRO A 96 19.76 23.15 -20.94
N ASN A 97 20.63 23.33 -19.93
CA ASN A 97 20.76 24.45 -18.97
C ASN A 97 19.69 24.70 -17.88
N GLY A 98 20.16 24.95 -16.64
CA GLY A 98 19.32 25.47 -15.55
C GLY A 98 19.88 25.33 -14.12
N ASP A 99 21.18 25.54 -13.88
CA ASP A 99 21.72 25.54 -12.51
C ASP A 99 21.28 26.79 -11.71
N GLU A 100 20.70 26.60 -10.53
CA GLU A 100 20.71 27.61 -9.47
C GLU A 100 20.77 26.96 -8.09
N GLN A 101 21.56 27.53 -7.18
CA GLN A 101 21.95 26.90 -5.92
C GLN A 101 20.93 27.17 -4.79
N ALA A 102 20.55 26.12 -4.05
CA ALA A 102 19.86 26.23 -2.77
C ALA A 102 20.78 25.79 -1.62
N ALA A 103 20.86 26.61 -0.58
CA ALA A 103 21.89 26.49 0.46
C ALA A 103 21.46 25.66 1.69
N ASP A 104 22.48 25.30 2.45
CA ASP A 104 22.45 24.75 3.80
C ASP A 104 21.66 25.69 4.77
N ASP A 105 20.69 25.16 5.53
CA ASP A 105 20.25 25.79 6.78
C ASP A 105 20.35 24.78 7.93
N LYS A 106 21.01 25.22 9.00
CA LYS A 106 21.23 24.48 10.24
C LYS A 106 20.73 25.34 11.39
N THR A 107 19.43 25.28 11.66
CA THR A 107 18.84 25.95 12.82
C THR A 107 19.07 25.14 14.10
N GLU A 108 19.64 25.80 15.10
CA GLU A 108 20.04 25.18 16.37
C GLU A 108 18.85 24.97 17.32
N HIS A 109 18.92 23.95 18.17
CA HIS A 109 18.08 23.84 19.36
C HIS A 109 18.96 23.82 20.62
N PRO A 110 18.78 24.78 21.56
CA PRO A 110 19.61 24.86 22.75
C PRO A 110 19.23 23.76 23.75
N SER A 111 20.21 22.96 24.14
CA SER A 111 20.09 22.08 25.30
C SER A 111 20.33 22.89 26.58
N ASP A 112 19.32 23.06 27.43
CA ASP A 112 19.54 23.38 28.84
C ASP A 112 19.55 22.08 29.67
N THR A 113 20.39 22.03 30.70
CA THR A 113 20.59 20.85 31.54
C THR A 113 20.77 21.24 33.00
N THR A 114 19.72 21.09 33.80
CA THR A 114 19.85 20.98 35.26
C THR A 114 19.98 19.51 35.64
N LYS A 115 21.12 19.16 36.24
CA LYS A 115 21.31 17.92 36.98
C LYS A 115 21.13 18.21 38.45
N ASP A 116 20.53 17.29 39.19
CA ASP A 116 20.92 17.06 40.58
C ASP A 116 21.00 15.55 40.91
N THR A 117 21.32 15.20 42.16
CA THR A 117 22.29 14.13 42.43
C THR A 117 21.86 13.00 43.39
N ALA A 118 22.37 11.79 43.07
CA ALA A 118 22.61 10.58 43.88
C ALA A 118 21.80 10.25 45.16
N ARG A 119 21.02 9.15 45.11
CA ARG A 119 21.20 7.81 45.78
C ARG A 119 22.00 7.75 47.13
N PRO A 120 21.76 6.80 48.10
CA PRO A 120 21.14 5.46 47.95
C PRO A 120 20.23 4.99 49.16
N PRO A 121 20.20 3.75 49.75
CA PRO A 121 18.90 3.06 49.99
C PRO A 121 18.61 2.41 51.38
N ALA A 122 17.36 1.95 51.58
CA ALA A 122 16.88 0.94 52.54
C ALA A 122 15.61 0.24 51.94
N THR A 123 15.11 -0.98 52.19
CA THR A 123 15.39 -2.19 53.04
C THR A 123 14.46 -2.49 54.25
N THR A 124 13.80 -3.66 54.17
CA THR A 124 13.30 -4.57 55.25
C THR A 124 12.28 -4.11 56.31
N SER A 125 11.04 -4.61 56.21
CA SER A 125 10.28 -5.44 57.20
C SER A 125 8.79 -5.48 56.77
N ASP A 126 8.06 -6.58 56.60
CA ASP A 126 7.92 -7.91 57.25
C ASP A 126 6.67 -8.01 58.16
N THR A 127 5.60 -8.63 57.62
CA THR A 127 4.57 -9.49 58.29
C THR A 127 3.67 -10.04 57.16
N ASN A 128 3.31 -11.33 56.99
CA ASN A 128 3.00 -12.49 57.85
C ASN A 128 1.70 -12.35 58.66
N VAL A 129 0.74 -13.30 58.65
CA VAL A 129 0.62 -14.59 57.90
C VAL A 129 -0.50 -14.48 56.82
N ALA A 130 -1.46 -15.38 56.49
CA ALA A 130 -1.94 -16.68 56.99
C ALA A 130 -2.57 -17.52 55.84
N GLU A 131 -2.95 -18.77 56.11
CA GLU A 131 -3.53 -19.73 55.15
C GLU A 131 -4.99 -20.11 55.51
N GLY A 132 -5.73 -20.72 54.58
CA GLY A 132 -7.04 -21.34 54.83
C GLY A 132 -7.52 -22.17 53.63
N ASN A 133 -7.81 -23.45 53.81
CA ASN A 133 -8.01 -24.42 52.72
C ASN A 133 -9.18 -25.38 52.97
N SER A 134 -10.08 -25.51 51.98
CA SER A 134 -11.10 -26.55 51.81
C SER A 134 -11.68 -26.44 50.38
N SER A 135 -11.72 -27.42 49.48
CA SER A 135 -11.97 -28.88 49.51
C SER A 135 -13.46 -29.27 49.47
N GLU A 136 -13.75 -30.41 48.80
CA GLU A 136 -15.07 -31.06 48.58
C GLU A 136 -16.02 -30.42 47.54
N SER A 137 -16.92 -31.16 46.87
CA SER A 137 -16.82 -32.44 46.11
C SER A 137 -18.15 -32.77 45.39
N GLY A 138 -18.13 -33.65 44.38
CA GLY A 138 -19.29 -34.17 43.62
C GLY A 138 -19.24 -33.78 42.13
N GLU A 139 -19.37 -34.66 41.12
CA GLU A 139 -20.34 -35.74 40.85
C GLU A 139 -21.77 -35.23 40.54
N SER A 140 -22.49 -35.72 39.51
CA SER A 140 -22.12 -36.59 38.36
C SER A 140 -23.25 -36.59 37.28
N SER A 141 -23.16 -37.53 36.32
CA SER A 141 -24.24 -38.09 35.47
C SER A 141 -24.38 -37.64 34.00
N GLU A 142 -24.74 -38.62 33.16
CA GLU A 142 -24.96 -38.56 31.71
C GLU A 142 -26.37 -39.06 31.37
N ASN A 143 -26.99 -38.54 30.31
CA ASN A 143 -27.96 -39.17 29.39
C ASN A 143 -28.54 -38.05 28.48
N ALA A 144 -28.75 -38.16 27.16
CA ALA A 144 -29.20 -39.27 26.28
C ALA A 144 -30.70 -39.61 26.41
N GLY A 145 -31.52 -39.22 25.43
CA GLY A 145 -32.97 -39.49 25.41
C GLY A 145 -33.67 -38.94 24.16
N GLN A 146 -34.21 -39.83 23.33
CA GLN A 146 -34.75 -39.60 21.99
C GLN A 146 -36.06 -38.77 21.90
N SER A 147 -36.37 -38.32 20.67
CA SER A 147 -37.69 -37.86 20.23
C SER A 147 -38.77 -38.94 20.28
N PRO A 148 -40.06 -38.55 20.20
CA PRO A 148 -41.10 -39.33 19.52
C PRO A 148 -41.48 -38.74 18.14
N ASP A 149 -42.13 -39.57 17.33
CA ASP A 149 -42.64 -39.30 15.97
C ASP A 149 -44.17 -39.56 15.91
N ARG A 150 -44.80 -39.23 14.76
CA ARG A 150 -46.09 -39.73 14.20
C ARG A 150 -47.35 -38.84 14.25
N SER A 151 -47.61 -38.23 13.08
CA SER A 151 -48.63 -38.66 12.10
C SER A 151 -50.11 -38.87 12.52
N SER A 152 -51.00 -38.03 11.97
CA SER A 152 -52.02 -38.40 10.94
C SER A 152 -52.79 -37.12 10.51
N ASN A 153 -53.11 -36.79 9.24
CA ASN A 153 -53.48 -37.49 7.98
C ASN A 153 -55.02 -37.58 7.77
N LYS A 154 -55.47 -37.48 6.50
CA LYS A 154 -56.84 -37.65 5.93
C LYS A 154 -57.84 -36.47 6.02
N ASP A 155 -58.76 -36.24 5.05
CA ASP A 155 -58.85 -36.61 3.60
C ASP A 155 -60.07 -35.92 2.91
N VAL A 156 -60.29 -36.19 1.61
CA VAL A 156 -61.56 -36.06 0.81
C VAL A 156 -61.92 -34.73 0.10
N SER A 157 -62.30 -34.94 -1.18
CA SER A 157 -62.83 -34.12 -2.30
C SER A 157 -64.25 -33.50 -2.09
N ASN A 158 -64.98 -32.87 -3.04
CA ASN A 158 -65.05 -33.06 -4.51
C ASN A 158 -65.78 -31.90 -5.28
N SER A 159 -65.68 -31.91 -6.63
CA SER A 159 -66.52 -31.33 -7.73
C SER A 159 -67.48 -30.15 -7.47
N GLY A 160 -67.66 -29.14 -8.34
CA GLY A 160 -67.18 -28.92 -9.71
C GLY A 160 -68.32 -28.91 -10.76
N ASN A 161 -68.43 -27.85 -11.57
CA ASN A 161 -69.20 -27.81 -12.83
C ASN A 161 -68.73 -26.64 -13.74
N SER A 162 -69.13 -26.60 -15.02
CA SER A 162 -68.68 -25.63 -16.03
C SER A 162 -69.82 -25.11 -16.94
N THR A 163 -69.81 -23.81 -17.26
CA THR A 163 -70.40 -23.21 -18.48
C THR A 163 -69.70 -21.89 -18.82
N ASP A 164 -69.28 -21.76 -20.08
CA ASP A 164 -68.74 -20.57 -20.77
C ASP A 164 -69.92 -19.90 -21.58
N PRO A 165 -69.79 -18.75 -22.28
CA PRO A 165 -68.58 -17.94 -22.51
C PRO A 165 -68.73 -16.39 -22.48
N ASN A 166 -67.56 -15.73 -22.61
CA ASN A 166 -67.33 -14.48 -23.36
C ASN A 166 -67.84 -13.13 -22.79
N GLU A 167 -66.94 -12.38 -22.16
CA GLU A 167 -66.92 -10.90 -22.29
C GLU A 167 -65.46 -10.35 -22.25
N SER A 168 -65.31 -9.06 -22.56
CA SER A 168 -64.13 -8.42 -23.16
C SER A 168 -62.86 -8.28 -22.31
N GLU A 169 -61.73 -8.30 -23.02
CA GLU A 169 -60.50 -7.50 -22.81
C GLU A 169 -60.12 -7.08 -21.37
N GLN A 170 -59.03 -7.68 -20.87
CA GLN A 170 -58.01 -6.87 -20.21
C GLN A 170 -56.61 -7.46 -20.46
N GLY A 171 -55.65 -6.59 -20.76
CA GLY A 171 -54.32 -7.01 -21.18
C GLY A 171 -53.58 -7.74 -20.06
N LYS A 172 -53.27 -9.03 -20.29
CA LYS A 172 -52.22 -9.70 -19.51
C LYS A 172 -50.89 -9.03 -19.84
N ASN A 173 -50.53 -8.04 -19.03
CA ASN A 173 -49.13 -7.66 -18.85
C ASN A 173 -48.36 -8.93 -18.52
N VAL A 174 -47.60 -9.44 -19.49
CA VAL A 174 -46.49 -10.34 -19.18
C VAL A 174 -45.57 -9.51 -18.30
N ALA A 175 -45.60 -9.78 -17.01
CA ALA A 175 -44.64 -9.20 -16.09
C ALA A 175 -43.26 -9.61 -16.58
N SER A 176 -42.54 -8.67 -17.19
CA SER A 176 -41.10 -8.83 -17.39
C SER A 176 -40.53 -9.07 -16.00
N ASP A 177 -39.91 -10.24 -15.79
CA ASP A 177 -39.29 -10.60 -14.52
C ASP A 177 -38.02 -9.76 -14.36
N GLY A 178 -38.25 -8.49 -14.02
CA GLY A 178 -37.30 -7.40 -13.97
C GLY A 178 -36.46 -7.47 -12.72
N THR A 179 -35.93 -8.65 -12.40
CA THR A 179 -34.86 -8.82 -11.41
C THR A 179 -33.61 -8.12 -11.95
N ALA A 180 -33.56 -6.79 -11.81
CA ALA A 180 -32.34 -6.03 -11.89
C ALA A 180 -31.33 -6.74 -10.99
N SER A 181 -30.25 -7.24 -11.59
CA SER A 181 -29.28 -8.09 -10.90
C SER A 181 -28.87 -7.42 -9.61
N GLN A 182 -29.08 -8.09 -8.47
CA GLN A 182 -28.66 -7.56 -7.18
C GLN A 182 -27.17 -7.25 -7.25
N THR A 183 -26.78 -6.10 -6.70
CA THR A 183 -25.40 -5.64 -6.67
C THR A 183 -25.01 -5.15 -5.28
N VAL A 184 -23.70 -5.23 -5.01
CA VAL A 184 -23.06 -4.50 -3.93
C VAL A 184 -22.20 -3.38 -4.51
N THR A 185 -22.20 -2.22 -3.85
CA THR A 185 -21.32 -1.09 -4.14
C THR A 185 -20.22 -1.07 -3.09
N LEU A 186 -18.98 -1.14 -3.55
CA LEU A 186 -17.78 -1.18 -2.74
C LEU A 186 -16.95 0.08 -3.02
N HIS A 187 -16.34 0.68 -2.01
CA HIS A 187 -15.34 1.72 -2.20
C HIS A 187 -13.96 1.25 -1.76
N PHE A 188 -12.95 1.68 -2.51
CA PHE A 188 -11.54 1.53 -2.16
C PHE A 188 -10.90 2.90 -2.10
N VAL A 189 -10.06 3.09 -1.08
CA VAL A 189 -9.29 4.31 -0.87
C VAL A 189 -7.80 3.99 -0.69
N GLY A 190 -6.96 4.96 -1.07
CA GLY A 190 -5.52 4.89 -0.95
C GLY A 190 -4.97 4.83 0.48
N ASP A 191 -3.66 4.94 0.59
CA ASP A 191 -2.89 4.70 1.81
C ASP A 191 -3.32 5.63 2.97
N VAL A 192 -3.54 5.04 4.15
CA VAL A 192 -3.98 5.71 5.39
C VAL A 192 -2.93 5.56 6.49
N GLN A 193 -2.35 6.68 6.93
CA GLN A 193 -1.55 6.79 8.15
C GLN A 193 -2.14 7.84 9.11
N PHE A 194 -1.98 7.62 10.42
CA PHE A 194 -2.38 8.60 11.44
C PHE A 194 -1.20 9.11 12.27
N SER A 195 0.04 8.87 11.82
CA SER A 195 1.29 9.18 12.52
C SER A 195 1.85 10.58 12.19
N GLY A 196 2.72 11.10 13.05
CA GLY A 196 3.60 12.24 12.76
C GLY A 196 2.83 13.54 12.46
N LYS A 197 3.04 14.13 11.27
CA LYS A 197 2.34 15.38 10.89
C LYS A 197 0.83 15.20 10.76
N VAL A 198 0.34 13.98 10.49
CA VAL A 198 -1.10 13.68 10.53
C VAL A 198 -1.58 13.66 11.98
N GLU A 199 -0.89 12.97 12.89
CA GLU A 199 -1.24 12.92 14.32
C GLU A 199 -1.37 14.32 14.93
N GLN A 200 -0.39 15.20 14.66
CA GLN A 200 -0.38 16.61 15.06
C GLN A 200 -1.56 17.41 14.50
N ARG A 201 -2.09 17.01 13.33
CA ARG A 201 -3.29 17.61 12.73
C ARG A 201 -4.56 17.09 13.43
N LEU A 202 -4.64 15.80 13.75
CA LEU A 202 -5.81 15.18 14.41
C LEU A 202 -5.97 15.67 15.85
N GLU A 203 -4.93 15.63 16.67
CA GLU A 203 -4.98 16.10 18.07
C GLU A 203 -5.29 17.61 18.18
N LYS A 204 -5.09 18.39 17.09
CA LYS A 204 -5.46 19.82 17.02
C LYS A 204 -6.88 20.08 16.53
N ASN A 205 -7.39 19.29 15.57
CA ASN A 205 -8.64 19.61 14.85
C ASN A 205 -9.79 18.61 15.10
N GLY A 206 -9.55 17.55 15.88
CA GLY A 206 -10.45 16.41 16.02
C GLY A 206 -10.00 15.22 15.17
N PHE A 207 -10.27 14.00 15.63
CA PHE A 207 -9.95 12.78 14.88
C PHE A 207 -10.92 12.53 13.73
N ASP A 208 -12.07 13.20 13.71
CA ASP A 208 -13.04 13.27 12.62
C ASP A 208 -12.59 14.14 11.43
N PHE A 209 -11.60 15.02 11.64
CA PHE A 209 -11.09 15.98 10.64
C PHE A 209 -10.88 15.41 9.22
N PRO A 210 -10.28 14.21 9.01
CA PRO A 210 -10.06 13.69 7.66
C PRO A 210 -11.34 13.49 6.85
N TYR A 211 -12.44 13.18 7.53
CA TYR A 211 -13.66 12.64 6.90
C TYR A 211 -14.68 13.73 6.55
N GLN A 212 -14.43 14.98 6.95
CA GLN A 212 -15.37 16.10 6.87
C GLN A 212 -15.87 16.41 5.44
N TYR A 213 -15.09 16.09 4.40
CA TYR A 213 -15.51 16.28 2.99
C TYR A 213 -16.20 15.07 2.35
N LEU A 214 -16.25 13.92 3.03
CA LEU A 214 -16.87 12.68 2.51
C LEU A 214 -18.39 12.67 2.68
N GLY A 215 -18.92 13.50 3.59
CA GLY A 215 -20.32 13.48 3.98
C GLY A 215 -20.74 12.08 4.43
N ASN A 216 -21.75 11.52 3.76
CA ASN A 216 -22.29 10.19 4.05
C ASN A 216 -21.94 9.18 2.93
N LEU A 217 -20.81 9.33 2.22
CA LEU A 217 -20.45 8.45 1.10
C LEU A 217 -20.27 6.99 1.55
N PHE A 218 -19.39 6.74 2.52
CA PHE A 218 -19.10 5.43 3.13
C PHE A 218 -20.19 4.97 4.13
N ARG A 219 -21.40 5.52 3.98
CA ARG A 219 -22.60 5.20 4.77
C ARG A 219 -23.83 4.96 3.88
N LYS A 220 -23.60 4.80 2.57
CA LYS A 220 -24.62 4.61 1.52
C LYS A 220 -24.27 3.49 0.54
N ASP A 221 -23.04 3.02 0.59
CA ASP A 221 -22.50 1.84 -0.05
C ASP A 221 -22.69 0.60 0.83
N ASP A 222 -22.06 -0.51 0.43
CA ASP A 222 -22.09 -1.78 1.16
C ASP A 222 -20.77 -2.06 1.91
N LEU A 223 -19.64 -1.57 1.42
CA LEU A 223 -18.33 -1.85 2.02
C LEU A 223 -17.26 -0.85 1.57
N THR A 224 -16.65 -0.12 2.52
CA THR A 224 -15.44 0.67 2.24
C THR A 224 -14.17 0.00 2.79
N ILE A 225 -13.15 -0.10 1.94
CA ILE A 225 -11.84 -0.74 2.23
C ILE A 225 -10.70 0.28 2.05
N ALA A 226 -9.75 0.28 2.98
CA ALA A 226 -8.50 1.07 2.91
C ALA A 226 -7.24 0.22 3.07
N ASN A 227 -6.06 0.77 2.76
CA ASN A 227 -4.78 0.24 3.26
C ASN A 227 -4.37 1.02 4.52
N LEU A 228 -4.28 0.33 5.68
CA LEU A 228 -3.83 0.94 6.93
C LEU A 228 -2.31 0.78 7.05
N GLU A 229 -1.59 1.80 6.59
CA GLU A 229 -0.15 1.79 6.39
C GLU A 229 0.63 1.57 7.71
N THR A 230 0.14 2.13 8.81
CA THR A 230 0.94 2.28 10.04
C THR A 230 0.37 1.51 11.24
N PRO A 231 1.23 0.95 12.12
CA PRO A 231 0.79 0.26 13.32
C PRO A 231 0.08 1.20 14.29
N VAL A 232 -1.06 0.73 14.78
CA VAL A 232 -1.88 1.39 15.78
C VAL A 232 -1.57 0.79 17.15
N THR A 233 -0.81 1.51 17.97
CA THR A 233 -0.29 1.02 19.25
C THR A 233 0.17 2.17 20.14
N THR A 234 0.05 1.99 21.46
CA THR A 234 0.71 2.86 22.45
C THR A 234 2.10 2.35 22.84
N GLY A 235 2.39 1.07 22.62
CA GLY A 235 3.62 0.37 22.97
C GLY A 235 4.49 0.03 21.76
N GLY A 236 5.11 -1.16 21.77
CA GLY A 236 6.02 -1.62 20.72
C GLY A 236 7.42 -0.98 20.73
N VAL A 237 8.31 -1.54 19.91
CA VAL A 237 9.72 -1.12 19.77
C VAL A 237 9.99 -0.76 18.33
N GLY A 238 10.56 0.42 18.08
CA GLY A 238 10.84 0.92 16.73
C GLY A 238 11.79 0.02 15.94
N ALA A 239 11.45 -0.26 14.68
CA ALA A 239 12.28 -1.02 13.75
C ALA A 239 13.64 -0.33 13.54
N LEU A 240 14.74 -1.03 13.83
CA LEU A 240 16.08 -0.44 13.89
C LEU A 240 16.68 -0.09 12.51
N ASN A 241 16.21 -0.75 11.44
CA ASN A 241 16.79 -0.70 10.10
C ASN A 241 15.97 0.14 9.10
N LYS A 242 15.17 1.11 9.57
CA LYS A 242 14.32 1.95 8.71
C LYS A 242 14.52 3.45 8.94
N THR A 243 14.56 4.21 7.84
CA THR A 243 14.57 5.69 7.84
C THR A 243 13.30 6.29 8.41
N TYR A 244 12.16 5.64 8.16
CA TYR A 244 10.83 6.05 8.63
C TYR A 244 10.22 4.91 9.45
N VAL A 245 9.88 5.24 10.70
CA VAL A 245 9.38 4.31 11.72
C VAL A 245 8.15 4.96 12.35
N TYR A 246 6.97 4.52 11.95
CA TYR A 246 5.69 5.12 12.33
C TYR A 246 5.04 4.45 13.54
N LYS A 247 4.21 5.22 14.23
CA LYS A 247 3.28 4.80 15.28
C LYS A 247 2.04 5.68 15.16
N SER A 248 0.86 5.09 15.27
CA SER A 248 -0.42 5.79 15.17
C SER A 248 -1.24 5.59 16.44
N SER A 249 -1.80 6.68 16.97
CA SER A 249 -2.67 6.66 18.15
C SER A 249 -3.96 5.84 17.91
N PRO A 250 -4.34 4.91 18.81
CA PRO A 250 -5.61 4.17 18.74
C PRO A 250 -6.87 5.03 18.68
N LYS A 251 -6.81 6.29 19.12
CA LYS A 251 -7.89 7.29 18.99
C LYS A 251 -8.42 7.41 17.56
N ALA A 252 -7.57 7.19 16.55
CA ALA A 252 -7.95 7.34 15.15
C ALA A 252 -8.92 6.27 14.63
N LEU A 253 -8.91 5.06 15.21
CA LEU A 253 -9.77 3.97 14.72
C LEU A 253 -11.25 4.20 15.02
N THR A 254 -11.59 4.86 16.12
CA THR A 254 -12.99 5.20 16.43
C THR A 254 -13.55 6.19 15.42
N ALA A 255 -12.75 7.15 14.95
CA ALA A 255 -13.15 8.07 13.89
C ALA A 255 -13.18 7.39 12.51
N LEU A 256 -12.26 6.45 12.23
CA LEU A 256 -12.23 5.63 11.01
C LEU A 256 -13.50 4.77 10.86
N ALA A 257 -13.89 4.07 11.95
CA ALA A 257 -15.14 3.31 12.01
C ALA A 257 -16.37 4.23 11.96
N ALA A 258 -16.33 5.41 12.59
CA ALA A 258 -17.40 6.41 12.54
C ALA A 258 -17.61 7.00 11.13
N ALA A 259 -16.54 7.17 10.35
CA ALA A 259 -16.61 7.59 8.95
C ALA A 259 -17.24 6.53 8.03
N GLY A 260 -17.11 5.25 8.38
CA GLY A 260 -17.68 4.13 7.64
C GLY A 260 -16.67 3.26 6.89
N ILE A 261 -15.39 3.28 7.27
CA ILE A 261 -14.41 2.34 6.71
C ILE A 261 -14.54 0.99 7.45
N ASP A 262 -15.17 0.02 6.80
CA ASP A 262 -15.47 -1.32 7.36
C ASP A 262 -14.22 -2.19 7.54
N ALA A 263 -13.23 -2.06 6.64
CA ALA A 263 -12.14 -3.02 6.54
C ALA A 263 -10.80 -2.41 6.09
N VAL A 264 -9.70 -3.02 6.52
CA VAL A 264 -8.33 -2.58 6.18
C VAL A 264 -7.42 -3.72 5.71
N ASN A 265 -6.60 -3.44 4.70
CA ASN A 265 -5.38 -4.20 4.45
C ASN A 265 -4.30 -3.84 5.48
N LEU A 266 -3.59 -4.87 5.95
CA LEU A 266 -2.42 -4.76 6.82
C LEU A 266 -1.16 -5.37 6.20
N ALA A 267 -1.24 -6.00 5.02
CA ALA A 267 -0.05 -6.44 4.30
C ALA A 267 0.62 -5.24 3.64
N ASN A 268 1.56 -4.59 4.34
CA ASN A 268 2.33 -3.46 3.81
C ASN A 268 3.74 -3.40 4.42
N ASN A 269 4.54 -2.43 3.98
CA ASN A 269 5.94 -2.25 4.39
C ASN A 269 6.12 -1.50 5.72
N HIS A 270 5.05 -1.10 6.41
CA HIS A 270 5.10 -0.24 7.60
C HIS A 270 4.40 -0.81 8.85
N ILE A 271 3.48 -1.77 8.73
CA ILE A 271 2.71 -2.34 9.85
C ILE A 271 3.55 -2.94 11.02
N LEU A 272 4.81 -3.31 10.75
CA LEU A 272 5.74 -3.86 11.75
C LEU A 272 6.79 -2.83 12.22
N ASP A 273 6.59 -1.54 11.95
CA ASP A 273 7.48 -0.45 12.42
C ASP A 273 7.63 -0.40 13.94
N GLN A 274 6.68 -0.93 14.70
CA GLN A 274 6.72 -1.05 16.17
C GLN A 274 6.92 -2.50 16.63
N GLY A 275 7.46 -3.35 15.75
CA GLY A 275 7.67 -4.78 15.93
C GLY A 275 6.35 -5.57 15.98
N THR A 276 6.48 -6.87 16.26
CA THR A 276 5.33 -7.78 16.38
C THR A 276 4.37 -7.36 17.49
N ALA A 277 4.84 -6.70 18.54
CA ALA A 277 3.99 -6.11 19.58
C ALA A 277 3.04 -5.05 19.01
N GLY A 278 3.55 -4.12 18.20
CA GLY A 278 2.72 -3.09 17.55
C GLY A 278 1.72 -3.66 16.54
N LEU A 279 2.11 -4.70 15.79
CA LEU A 279 1.17 -5.46 14.95
C LEU A 279 0.05 -6.09 15.80
N LEU A 280 0.39 -6.80 16.89
CA LEU A 280 -0.59 -7.47 17.75
C LEU A 280 -1.55 -6.49 18.43
N ASP A 281 -1.06 -5.33 18.86
CA ASP A 281 -1.90 -4.21 19.32
C ASP A 281 -2.82 -3.71 18.21
N THR A 282 -2.32 -3.56 16.97
CA THR A 282 -3.15 -3.15 15.82
C THR A 282 -4.28 -4.14 15.57
N LEU A 283 -3.99 -5.46 15.59
CA LEU A 283 -5.00 -6.52 15.43
C LEU A 283 -6.04 -6.54 16.57
N LYS A 284 -5.67 -6.05 17.76
CA LYS A 284 -6.55 -5.88 18.91
C LYS A 284 -7.42 -4.64 18.74
N TYR A 285 -6.83 -3.47 18.53
CA TYR A 285 -7.55 -2.19 18.45
C TYR A 285 -8.51 -2.11 17.25
N LEU A 286 -8.19 -2.76 16.12
CA LEU A 286 -9.12 -2.92 14.99
C LEU A 286 -10.36 -3.72 15.40
N LYS A 287 -10.18 -4.85 16.11
CA LYS A 287 -11.29 -5.65 16.65
C LYS A 287 -12.11 -4.86 17.68
N GLU A 288 -11.46 -4.04 18.51
CA GLU A 288 -12.14 -3.19 19.51
C GLU A 288 -12.94 -2.01 18.90
N ASN A 289 -12.81 -1.76 17.60
CA ASN A 289 -13.60 -0.77 16.85
C ASN A 289 -14.45 -1.42 15.72
N ASP A 290 -14.63 -2.75 15.76
CA ASP A 290 -15.35 -3.56 14.76
C ASP A 290 -14.86 -3.41 13.30
N ILE A 291 -13.59 -3.02 13.10
CA ILE A 291 -12.96 -2.90 11.78
C ILE A 291 -12.37 -4.26 11.38
N ALA A 292 -12.81 -4.80 10.25
CA ALA A 292 -12.29 -6.03 9.67
C ALA A 292 -10.86 -5.83 9.13
N TYR A 293 -10.04 -6.90 9.13
CA TYR A 293 -8.68 -6.83 8.60
C TYR A 293 -8.23 -8.10 7.88
N THR A 294 -7.24 -7.92 7.01
CA THR A 294 -6.63 -8.99 6.21
C THR A 294 -5.13 -8.72 5.99
N GLY A 295 -4.38 -9.72 5.52
CA GLY A 295 -2.98 -9.57 5.10
C GLY A 295 -1.93 -9.52 6.22
N ALA A 296 -2.34 -9.54 7.50
CA ALA A 296 -1.44 -9.71 8.63
C ALA A 296 -2.12 -10.51 9.76
N GLY A 297 -1.33 -11.18 10.59
CA GLY A 297 -1.85 -12.10 11.61
C GLY A 297 -0.82 -12.54 12.64
N ARG A 298 -1.23 -13.35 13.64
CA ARG A 298 -0.34 -13.90 14.68
C ARG A 298 0.59 -15.01 14.16
N ASN A 299 0.34 -15.48 12.94
CA ASN A 299 1.01 -16.58 12.27
C ASN A 299 0.59 -16.60 10.78
N ALA A 300 1.27 -17.42 9.97
CA ALA A 300 0.98 -17.59 8.55
C ALA A 300 -0.48 -17.96 8.24
N LYS A 301 -1.11 -18.82 9.07
CA LYS A 301 -2.50 -19.25 8.84
C LYS A 301 -3.48 -18.07 8.97
N GLU A 302 -3.23 -17.14 9.89
CA GLU A 302 -4.03 -15.91 10.01
C GLU A 302 -3.69 -14.89 8.92
N ALA A 303 -2.40 -14.62 8.67
CA ALA A 303 -2.01 -13.56 7.73
C ALA A 303 -2.47 -13.81 6.28
N TYR A 304 -2.42 -15.07 5.82
CA TYR A 304 -2.88 -15.49 4.50
C TYR A 304 -4.37 -15.92 4.47
N ALA A 305 -5.15 -15.73 5.55
CA ALA A 305 -6.57 -16.09 5.53
C ALA A 305 -7.43 -15.01 4.85
N PRO A 306 -8.45 -15.38 4.07
CA PRO A 306 -9.50 -14.45 3.66
C PRO A 306 -10.33 -14.03 4.89
N HIS A 307 -10.58 -12.72 5.01
CA HIS A 307 -11.66 -12.22 5.86
C HIS A 307 -12.97 -12.35 5.09
N TYR A 308 -14.02 -12.94 5.68
CA TYR A 308 -15.34 -13.02 5.04
C TYR A 308 -16.29 -11.97 5.61
N LEU A 309 -16.90 -11.19 4.73
CA LEU A 309 -17.87 -10.14 5.04
C LEU A 309 -19.19 -10.47 4.36
N GLU A 310 -20.32 -10.26 5.04
CA GLU A 310 -21.65 -10.40 4.43
C GLU A 310 -22.33 -9.04 4.25
N ARG A 311 -22.84 -8.77 3.04
CA ARG A 311 -23.53 -7.53 2.64
C ARG A 311 -24.61 -7.84 1.61
N LYS A 312 -25.87 -7.44 1.83
CA LYS A 312 -27.02 -7.78 0.95
C LYS A 312 -27.12 -9.27 0.58
N GLY A 313 -26.70 -10.17 1.48
CA GLY A 313 -26.62 -11.61 1.23
C GLY A 313 -25.54 -12.05 0.22
N PHE A 314 -24.62 -11.18 -0.16
CA PHE A 314 -23.34 -11.55 -0.77
C PHE A 314 -22.35 -11.89 0.33
N LYS A 315 -21.61 -12.98 0.15
CA LYS A 315 -20.43 -13.30 0.94
C LYS A 315 -19.18 -12.87 0.16
N ILE A 316 -18.46 -11.90 0.69
CA ILE A 316 -17.30 -11.26 0.09
C ILE A 316 -16.04 -11.75 0.83
N ALA A 317 -15.06 -12.27 0.11
CA ALA A 317 -13.76 -12.64 0.65
C ALA A 317 -12.74 -11.53 0.38
N LEU A 318 -12.08 -11.04 1.43
CA LEU A 318 -11.06 -9.99 1.37
C LEU A 318 -9.69 -10.54 1.78
N LEU A 319 -8.74 -10.53 0.85
CA LEU A 319 -7.36 -10.96 1.05
C LEU A 319 -6.39 -9.77 0.91
N GLY A 320 -5.33 -9.76 1.71
CA GLY A 320 -4.26 -8.77 1.65
C GLY A 320 -2.92 -9.45 1.34
N ALA A 321 -2.07 -8.80 0.55
CA ALA A 321 -0.72 -9.27 0.24
C ALA A 321 0.27 -8.12 0.00
N THR A 322 1.55 -8.33 0.31
CA THR A 322 2.60 -7.33 0.04
C THR A 322 3.76 -7.91 -0.77
N ARG A 323 4.23 -7.13 -1.76
CA ARG A 323 5.49 -7.35 -2.47
C ARG A 323 6.62 -6.41 -2.02
N VAL A 324 6.35 -5.57 -1.01
CA VAL A 324 7.30 -4.64 -0.40
C VAL A 324 7.45 -4.94 1.09
N MET A 325 8.62 -5.43 1.48
CA MET A 325 8.88 -5.91 2.84
C MET A 325 10.33 -5.56 3.24
N PRO A 326 10.55 -4.67 4.24
CA PRO A 326 11.90 -4.18 4.60
C PRO A 326 12.87 -5.27 5.04
N GLU A 327 12.39 -6.29 5.78
CA GLU A 327 13.20 -7.42 6.22
C GLU A 327 12.44 -8.73 6.02
N ALA A 328 13.11 -9.77 5.51
CA ALA A 328 12.47 -11.06 5.19
C ALA A 328 11.75 -11.73 6.38
N HIS A 329 12.18 -11.42 7.62
CA HIS A 329 11.58 -11.93 8.85
C HIS A 329 10.21 -11.29 9.19
N TRP A 330 9.77 -10.27 8.44
CA TRP A 330 8.44 -9.66 8.60
C TRP A 330 7.31 -10.53 8.01
N ASN A 331 7.65 -11.49 7.15
CA ASN A 331 6.69 -12.45 6.60
C ASN A 331 6.16 -13.37 7.71
N ALA A 332 4.85 -13.64 7.72
CA ALA A 332 4.22 -14.43 8.76
C ALA A 332 4.69 -15.90 8.72
N GLY A 333 5.13 -16.41 9.87
CA GLY A 333 5.57 -17.81 10.02
C GLY A 333 4.61 -18.65 10.86
N THR A 334 4.86 -19.96 10.96
CA THR A 334 3.96 -20.91 11.67
C THR A 334 3.67 -20.54 13.13
N LYS A 335 4.61 -19.86 13.81
CA LYS A 335 4.50 -19.36 15.19
C LYS A 335 4.96 -17.90 15.33
N GLN A 336 4.90 -17.13 14.23
CA GLN A 336 5.52 -15.82 14.12
C GLN A 336 4.53 -14.82 13.51
N PRO A 337 4.12 -13.78 14.26
CA PRO A 337 3.29 -12.71 13.73
C PRO A 337 3.98 -11.99 12.57
N GLY A 338 3.20 -11.61 11.55
CA GLY A 338 3.74 -10.96 10.37
C GLY A 338 2.69 -10.68 9.30
N VAL A 339 3.18 -10.25 8.13
CA VAL A 339 2.38 -9.97 6.93
C VAL A 339 2.30 -11.17 5.98
N ALA A 340 1.34 -11.16 5.06
CA ALA A 340 1.27 -12.07 3.92
C ALA A 340 2.18 -11.57 2.78
N GLY A 341 3.43 -12.04 2.76
CA GLY A 341 4.36 -11.75 1.67
C GLY A 341 3.99 -12.48 0.37
N ALA A 342 4.08 -11.79 -0.76
CA ALA A 342 3.90 -12.32 -2.11
C ALA A 342 5.24 -12.49 -2.88
N TYR A 343 6.37 -12.54 -2.17
CA TYR A 343 7.69 -12.79 -2.75
C TYR A 343 7.77 -14.18 -3.39
N ASP A 344 7.23 -15.19 -2.68
CA ASP A 344 6.62 -16.38 -3.27
C ASP A 344 5.10 -16.19 -3.21
N SER A 345 4.41 -16.29 -4.35
CA SER A 345 2.96 -16.10 -4.44
C SER A 345 2.15 -17.36 -4.12
N THR A 346 2.80 -18.52 -3.97
CA THR A 346 2.14 -19.84 -3.82
C THR A 346 1.13 -19.87 -2.67
N ALA A 347 1.46 -19.27 -1.52
CA ALA A 347 0.59 -19.24 -0.35
C ALA A 347 -0.67 -18.40 -0.59
N ILE A 348 -0.53 -17.16 -1.08
CA ILE A 348 -1.67 -16.27 -1.35
C ILE A 348 -2.53 -16.77 -2.52
N VAL A 349 -1.92 -17.26 -3.60
CA VAL A 349 -2.62 -17.88 -4.75
C VAL A 349 -3.44 -19.10 -4.31
N LYS A 350 -2.93 -19.90 -3.36
CA LYS A 350 -3.72 -20.98 -2.74
C LYS A 350 -4.91 -20.42 -1.95
N SER A 351 -4.71 -19.41 -1.11
CA SER A 351 -5.80 -18.81 -0.31
C SER A 351 -6.90 -18.21 -1.18
N ILE A 352 -6.56 -17.55 -2.30
CA ILE A 352 -7.55 -17.02 -3.26
C ILE A 352 -8.38 -18.17 -3.86
N ARG A 353 -7.74 -19.29 -4.26
CA ARG A 353 -8.44 -20.48 -4.77
C ARG A 353 -9.36 -21.13 -3.73
N GLU A 354 -8.99 -21.15 -2.46
CA GLU A 354 -9.86 -21.66 -1.40
C GLU A 354 -10.99 -20.68 -1.03
N ALA A 355 -10.77 -19.36 -1.18
CA ALA A 355 -11.78 -18.33 -0.98
C ALA A 355 -12.86 -18.36 -2.09
N ARG A 356 -12.45 -18.52 -3.36
CA ARG A 356 -13.36 -18.53 -4.53
C ARG A 356 -14.40 -19.66 -4.49
N LYS A 357 -14.10 -20.77 -3.79
CA LYS A 357 -15.05 -21.88 -3.52
C LYS A 357 -16.15 -21.53 -2.51
N GLN A 358 -15.99 -20.44 -1.76
CA GLN A 358 -16.74 -20.16 -0.53
C GLN A 358 -17.40 -18.77 -0.48
N ALA A 359 -17.12 -17.92 -1.47
CA ALA A 359 -17.59 -16.54 -1.57
C ALA A 359 -18.21 -16.27 -2.95
N ASP A 360 -19.07 -15.25 -3.04
CA ASP A 360 -19.61 -14.70 -4.28
C ASP A 360 -18.60 -13.79 -4.97
N LEU A 361 -17.87 -12.99 -4.19
CA LEU A 361 -16.84 -12.06 -4.63
C LEU A 361 -15.53 -12.34 -3.89
N VAL A 362 -14.40 -12.31 -4.60
CA VAL A 362 -13.06 -12.39 -4.03
C VAL A 362 -12.26 -11.14 -4.41
N ILE A 363 -11.77 -10.44 -3.40
CA ILE A 363 -11.09 -9.15 -3.52
C ILE A 363 -9.68 -9.32 -2.96
N VAL A 364 -8.67 -8.84 -3.69
CA VAL A 364 -7.27 -8.83 -3.22
C VAL A 364 -6.76 -7.39 -3.16
N ILE A 365 -6.31 -6.96 -1.98
CA ILE A 365 -5.56 -5.71 -1.80
C ILE A 365 -4.07 -6.03 -1.83
N ALA A 366 -3.30 -5.29 -2.63
CA ALA A 366 -1.90 -5.58 -2.91
C ALA A 366 -0.98 -4.36 -2.71
N HIS A 367 0.01 -4.49 -1.83
CA HIS A 367 1.00 -3.42 -1.54
C HIS A 367 2.30 -3.69 -2.30
N TRP A 368 2.55 -2.97 -3.40
CA TRP A 368 3.53 -3.39 -4.42
C TRP A 368 4.09 -2.23 -5.27
N GLY A 369 4.99 -2.55 -6.19
CA GLY A 369 5.62 -1.52 -7.03
C GLY A 369 6.63 -0.70 -6.24
N LYS A 370 6.88 0.53 -6.71
CA LYS A 370 7.96 1.41 -6.22
C LYS A 370 7.45 2.80 -5.85
N GLU A 371 7.86 3.30 -4.70
CA GLU A 371 7.53 4.65 -4.21
C GLU A 371 7.69 5.72 -5.31
N ARG A 372 6.61 6.48 -5.53
CA ARG A 372 6.54 7.67 -6.39
C ARG A 372 6.77 7.40 -7.89
N VAL A 373 6.64 6.16 -8.34
CA VAL A 373 6.76 5.77 -9.76
C VAL A 373 5.39 5.40 -10.33
N THR A 374 5.03 6.02 -11.46
CA THR A 374 3.77 5.77 -12.18
C THR A 374 3.84 4.59 -13.16
N VAL A 375 5.04 4.25 -13.63
CA VAL A 375 5.32 3.08 -14.47
C VAL A 375 5.25 1.81 -13.62
N LEU A 376 4.58 0.77 -14.13
CA LEU A 376 4.42 -0.50 -13.42
C LEU A 376 5.73 -1.31 -13.41
N GLU A 377 6.03 -1.96 -12.29
CA GLU A 377 7.05 -3.01 -12.24
C GLU A 377 6.45 -4.37 -12.68
N PRO A 378 7.22 -5.28 -13.33
CA PRO A 378 6.67 -6.54 -13.87
C PRO A 378 5.93 -7.41 -12.84
N HIS A 379 6.38 -7.45 -11.58
CA HIS A 379 5.67 -8.20 -10.53
C HIS A 379 4.25 -7.68 -10.26
N GLN A 380 3.90 -6.45 -10.63
CA GLN A 380 2.54 -5.92 -10.45
C GLN A 380 1.57 -6.62 -11.40
N THR A 381 1.91 -6.72 -12.69
CA THR A 381 1.09 -7.40 -13.71
C THR A 381 1.12 -8.91 -13.53
N GLU A 382 2.29 -9.50 -13.25
CA GLU A 382 2.42 -10.94 -12.99
C GLU A 382 1.57 -11.40 -11.80
N LEU A 383 1.58 -10.65 -10.68
CA LEU A 383 0.79 -10.98 -9.50
C LEU A 383 -0.71 -10.68 -9.69
N SER A 384 -1.08 -9.57 -10.34
CA SER A 384 -2.49 -9.24 -10.58
C SER A 384 -3.17 -10.30 -11.45
N HIS A 385 -2.50 -10.72 -12.54
CA HIS A 385 -2.97 -11.79 -13.43
C HIS A 385 -3.04 -13.14 -12.70
N ALA A 386 -2.01 -13.48 -11.91
CA ALA A 386 -2.00 -14.71 -11.11
C ALA A 386 -3.08 -14.75 -10.01
N PHE A 387 -3.48 -13.59 -9.47
CA PHE A 387 -4.58 -13.49 -8.51
C PHE A 387 -5.95 -13.67 -9.19
N ILE A 388 -6.16 -13.09 -10.37
CA ILE A 388 -7.38 -13.31 -11.16
C ILE A 388 -7.49 -14.78 -11.62
N ASP A 389 -6.38 -15.39 -12.05
CA ASP A 389 -6.30 -16.82 -12.40
C ASP A 389 -6.39 -17.76 -11.19
N ALA A 390 -6.25 -17.23 -9.97
CA ALA A 390 -6.58 -17.92 -8.73
C ALA A 390 -8.07 -17.78 -8.35
N GLY A 391 -8.81 -16.86 -8.97
CA GLY A 391 -10.23 -16.62 -8.74
C GLY A 391 -10.58 -15.25 -8.16
N ALA A 392 -9.67 -14.27 -8.15
CA ALA A 392 -10.01 -12.90 -7.75
C ALA A 392 -10.93 -12.21 -8.78
N ASP A 393 -11.92 -11.47 -8.30
CA ASP A 393 -12.83 -10.66 -9.12
C ASP A 393 -12.38 -9.20 -9.22
N LEU A 394 -11.66 -8.71 -8.21
CA LEU A 394 -11.05 -7.39 -8.13
C LEU A 394 -9.64 -7.50 -7.52
N VAL A 395 -8.69 -6.75 -8.08
CA VAL A 395 -7.35 -6.56 -7.50
C VAL A 395 -7.05 -5.07 -7.39
N ILE A 396 -6.77 -4.59 -6.17
CA ILE A 396 -6.63 -3.16 -5.86
C ILE A 396 -5.27 -2.89 -5.21
N GLY A 397 -4.48 -2.03 -5.81
CA GLY A 397 -3.10 -1.74 -5.40
C GLY A 397 -2.92 -0.52 -4.51
N GLY A 398 -1.85 -0.54 -3.73
CA GLY A 398 -1.29 0.58 -2.95
C GLY A 398 0.25 0.45 -2.84
N HIS A 399 0.89 1.34 -2.08
CA HIS A 399 2.35 1.58 -1.92
C HIS A 399 3.01 2.68 -2.78
N PRO A 400 2.80 2.82 -4.11
CA PRO A 400 3.52 3.85 -4.88
C PRO A 400 3.25 5.29 -4.41
N HIS A 401 2.25 5.51 -3.53
CA HIS A 401 1.81 6.82 -3.02
C HIS A 401 1.42 7.81 -4.13
N VAL A 402 1.24 7.32 -5.36
CA VAL A 402 0.77 8.01 -6.56
C VAL A 402 -0.28 7.13 -7.22
N LEU A 403 -1.20 7.71 -7.98
CA LEU A 403 -2.09 6.92 -8.84
C LEU A 403 -1.28 6.18 -9.92
N GLN A 404 -1.74 4.99 -10.30
CA GLN A 404 -1.27 4.25 -11.48
C GLN A 404 -2.47 3.87 -12.36
N GLY A 405 -2.22 3.26 -13.52
CA GLY A 405 -3.26 2.84 -14.45
C GLY A 405 -4.21 1.75 -13.93
N MET A 406 -5.25 1.49 -14.71
CA MET A 406 -6.18 0.38 -14.52
C MET A 406 -6.14 -0.58 -15.71
N GLU A 407 -6.42 -1.85 -15.48
CA GLU A 407 -6.49 -2.89 -16.51
C GLU A 407 -7.75 -3.73 -16.32
N GLN A 408 -8.33 -4.21 -17.43
CA GLN A 408 -9.29 -5.31 -17.37
C GLN A 408 -8.66 -6.58 -17.92
N TYR A 409 -8.42 -7.56 -17.06
CA TYR A 409 -7.85 -8.85 -17.40
C TYR A 409 -8.90 -9.95 -17.24
N LYS A 410 -9.17 -10.73 -18.30
CA LYS A 410 -10.21 -11.79 -18.33
C LYS A 410 -11.59 -11.33 -17.81
N GLY A 411 -11.95 -10.07 -18.07
CA GLY A 411 -13.22 -9.44 -17.63
C GLY A 411 -13.24 -9.00 -16.15
N LYS A 412 -12.13 -9.10 -15.43
CA LYS A 412 -11.96 -8.67 -14.03
C LYS A 412 -11.08 -7.42 -13.96
N TRP A 413 -11.29 -6.57 -12.97
CA TRP A 413 -10.62 -5.27 -12.88
C TRP A 413 -9.40 -5.28 -11.96
N ILE A 414 -8.36 -4.60 -12.42
CA ILE A 414 -7.13 -4.31 -11.69
C ILE A 414 -6.99 -2.78 -11.61
N ALA A 415 -6.77 -2.25 -10.41
CA ALA A 415 -6.28 -0.88 -10.21
C ALA A 415 -4.88 -0.97 -9.62
N TYR A 416 -3.85 -0.50 -10.34
CA TYR A 416 -2.46 -0.79 -9.95
C TYR A 416 -1.95 0.01 -8.75
N SER A 417 -2.46 1.22 -8.55
CA SER A 417 -2.26 2.00 -7.32
C SER A 417 -3.39 3.01 -7.13
N THR A 418 -3.96 3.01 -5.94
CA THR A 418 -5.00 3.95 -5.49
C THR A 418 -4.44 5.27 -4.93
N GLY A 419 -3.11 5.39 -4.78
CA GLY A 419 -2.44 6.59 -4.25
C GLY A 419 -2.59 6.73 -2.73
N ASN A 420 -2.55 7.98 -2.25
CA ASN A 420 -2.73 8.32 -0.82
C ASN A 420 -4.18 8.69 -0.51
N PHE A 421 -4.67 8.48 0.71
CA PHE A 421 -5.98 9.01 1.13
C PHE A 421 -5.89 9.89 2.38
N ILE A 422 -5.33 9.38 3.48
CA ILE A 422 -5.08 10.14 4.71
C ILE A 422 -3.60 10.03 5.00
N PHE A 423 -2.81 11.01 4.54
CA PHE A 423 -1.36 10.86 4.48
C PHE A 423 -0.61 12.15 4.83
N SER A 424 0.69 12.02 5.08
CA SER A 424 1.58 13.18 5.24
C SER A 424 1.84 13.83 3.88
N LYS A 425 1.46 15.10 3.68
CA LYS A 425 1.69 15.79 2.41
C LYS A 425 3.18 15.88 2.08
N SER A 426 3.59 15.17 1.02
CA SER A 426 4.96 15.14 0.51
C SER A 426 5.31 16.42 -0.27
N THR A 427 6.60 16.63 -0.55
CA THR A 427 7.07 17.65 -1.51
C THR A 427 6.86 17.26 -2.97
N VAL A 428 6.58 15.97 -3.27
CA VAL A 428 6.40 15.46 -4.65
C VAL A 428 4.93 15.60 -5.08
N PRO A 429 4.57 16.48 -6.05
CA PRO A 429 3.18 16.81 -6.32
C PRO A 429 2.32 15.66 -6.84
N ALA A 430 2.91 14.70 -7.56
CA ALA A 430 2.21 13.51 -8.04
C ALA A 430 1.62 12.64 -6.90
N THR A 431 2.09 12.81 -5.67
CA THR A 431 1.58 12.09 -4.49
C THR A 431 0.36 12.76 -3.85
N TRP A 432 -0.06 13.93 -4.35
CA TRP A 432 -1.23 14.65 -3.89
C TRP A 432 -2.50 14.27 -4.67
N ASP A 433 -2.35 13.76 -5.89
CA ASP A 433 -3.49 13.37 -6.73
C ASP A 433 -3.96 11.95 -6.32
N THR A 434 -5.26 11.79 -6.09
CA THR A 434 -5.87 10.53 -5.61
C THR A 434 -7.32 10.40 -6.09
N ALA A 435 -7.94 9.25 -5.85
CA ALA A 435 -9.35 9.03 -6.12
C ALA A 435 -9.97 8.06 -5.12
N ILE A 436 -11.28 8.16 -4.93
CA ILE A 436 -12.10 7.08 -4.37
C ILE A 436 -12.50 6.18 -5.53
N PHE A 437 -12.13 4.91 -5.46
CA PHE A 437 -12.41 3.90 -6.47
C PHE A 437 -13.69 3.16 -6.07
N GLN A 438 -14.80 3.43 -6.75
CA GLN A 438 -16.05 2.70 -6.57
C GLN A 438 -16.09 1.49 -7.50
N ALA A 439 -16.43 0.32 -6.97
CA ALA A 439 -16.80 -0.86 -7.74
C ALA A 439 -18.29 -1.19 -7.49
N THR A 440 -19.07 -1.46 -8.52
CA THR A 440 -20.44 -1.97 -8.36
C THR A 440 -20.52 -3.35 -9.02
N CYS A 441 -20.68 -4.38 -8.18
CA CYS A 441 -20.45 -5.79 -8.53
C CYS A 441 -21.71 -6.65 -8.44
N THR A 442 -21.92 -7.50 -9.44
CA THR A 442 -22.95 -8.56 -9.44
C THR A 442 -22.44 -9.83 -8.73
N ARG A 443 -23.34 -10.75 -8.36
CA ARG A 443 -22.97 -12.02 -7.70
C ARG A 443 -22.06 -12.93 -8.54
N ALA A 444 -22.04 -12.75 -9.86
CA ALA A 444 -21.13 -13.45 -10.78
C ALA A 444 -19.72 -12.83 -10.85
N GLY A 445 -19.43 -11.80 -10.05
CA GLY A 445 -18.14 -11.10 -10.07
C GLY A 445 -17.90 -10.27 -11.31
N ALA A 446 -18.94 -9.88 -12.05
CA ALA A 446 -18.85 -8.81 -13.04
C ALA A 446 -19.05 -7.48 -12.32
N CYS A 447 -18.09 -6.57 -12.44
CA CYS A 447 -18.07 -5.26 -11.78
C CYS A 447 -17.91 -4.13 -12.79
N SER A 448 -18.65 -3.03 -12.61
CA SER A 448 -18.31 -1.73 -13.19
C SER A 448 -17.44 -0.94 -12.22
N MET A 449 -16.56 -0.08 -12.75
CA MET A 449 -15.65 0.75 -11.97
C MET A 449 -15.90 2.24 -12.23
N LYS A 450 -15.80 3.06 -11.19
CA LYS A 450 -15.91 4.52 -11.27
C LYS A 450 -14.91 5.19 -10.33
N LEU A 451 -14.25 6.26 -10.80
CA LEU A 451 -13.31 7.06 -10.04
C LEU A 451 -13.94 8.39 -9.63
N THR A 452 -13.85 8.74 -8.36
CA THR A 452 -14.17 10.10 -7.89
C THR A 452 -12.87 10.80 -7.50
N PRO A 453 -12.40 11.83 -8.23
CA PRO A 453 -11.12 12.49 -7.96
C PRO A 453 -11.07 13.30 -6.64
N TYR A 454 -9.95 13.19 -5.94
CA TYR A 454 -9.66 13.88 -4.67
C TYR A 454 -8.19 14.36 -4.66
N ARG A 455 -7.87 15.27 -3.73
CA ARG A 455 -6.51 15.66 -3.36
C ARG A 455 -6.18 15.12 -1.97
N ALA A 456 -5.05 14.44 -1.82
CA ALA A 456 -4.49 14.05 -0.52
C ALA A 456 -3.78 15.27 0.10
N GLU A 457 -4.53 16.14 0.77
CA GLU A 457 -3.99 17.17 1.64
C GLU A 457 -3.54 16.57 2.98
N LEU A 458 -2.82 17.35 3.80
CA LEU A 458 -2.19 16.87 5.03
C LEU A 458 -3.22 16.29 6.02
N GLY A 459 -3.30 14.95 6.07
CA GLY A 459 -4.27 14.22 6.87
C GLY A 459 -5.73 14.39 6.44
N GLN A 460 -6.02 14.82 5.20
CA GLN A 460 -7.40 15.05 4.75
C GLN A 460 -7.56 14.90 3.22
N PRO A 461 -8.41 13.98 2.73
CA PRO A 461 -8.84 13.95 1.34
C PRO A 461 -9.82 15.11 1.04
N VAL A 462 -9.53 15.91 0.00
CA VAL A 462 -10.36 17.03 -0.45
C VAL A 462 -10.93 16.76 -1.86
N PRO A 463 -12.25 16.81 -2.10
CA PRO A 463 -12.86 16.43 -3.38
C PRO A 463 -12.51 17.42 -4.48
N MET A 464 -12.21 16.91 -5.67
CA MET A 464 -11.81 17.71 -6.82
C MET A 464 -12.96 17.91 -7.82
N LYS A 465 -12.88 18.97 -8.61
CA LYS A 465 -13.91 19.36 -9.60
C LYS A 465 -13.28 19.80 -10.92
N ASP A 466 -14.13 19.94 -11.93
CA ASP A 466 -13.86 20.65 -13.17
C ASP A 466 -12.54 20.22 -13.85
N ALA A 467 -11.65 21.16 -14.17
CA ALA A 467 -10.39 20.88 -14.85
C ALA A 467 -9.42 20.03 -14.03
N GLU A 468 -9.39 20.18 -12.70
CA GLU A 468 -8.49 19.41 -11.83
C GLU A 468 -8.94 17.95 -11.69
N ALA A 469 -10.25 17.72 -11.52
CA ALA A 469 -10.82 16.38 -11.57
C ALA A 469 -10.57 15.73 -12.95
N SER A 470 -10.78 16.47 -14.03
CA SER A 470 -10.55 16.00 -15.40
C SER A 470 -9.10 15.56 -15.61
N LYS A 471 -8.13 16.34 -15.11
CA LYS A 471 -6.70 16.01 -15.19
C LYS A 471 -6.35 14.70 -14.47
N ILE A 472 -6.90 14.47 -13.28
CA ILE A 472 -6.68 13.23 -12.51
C ILE A 472 -7.22 12.02 -13.27
N LEU A 473 -8.44 12.10 -13.81
CA LEU A 473 -9.07 11.03 -14.60
C LEU A 473 -8.28 10.75 -15.90
N GLN A 474 -7.85 11.79 -16.61
CA GLN A 474 -7.01 11.69 -17.81
C GLN A 474 -5.64 11.08 -17.49
N GLY A 475 -5.05 11.38 -16.33
CA GLY A 475 -3.81 10.77 -15.86
C GLY A 475 -3.94 9.25 -15.70
N VAL A 476 -4.98 8.78 -15.01
CA VAL A 476 -5.24 7.33 -14.86
C VAL A 476 -5.50 6.68 -16.22
N ALA A 477 -6.28 7.31 -17.10
CA ALA A 477 -6.50 6.81 -18.47
C ALA A 477 -5.20 6.69 -19.27
N ALA A 478 -4.32 7.70 -19.23
CA ALA A 478 -3.04 7.70 -19.96
C ALA A 478 -2.01 6.69 -19.42
N MET A 479 -2.17 6.25 -18.16
CA MET A 479 -1.36 5.17 -17.57
C MET A 479 -1.98 3.77 -17.77
N SER A 480 -3.18 3.67 -18.37
CA SER A 480 -3.89 2.41 -18.60
C SER A 480 -3.60 1.84 -19.99
N PRO A 481 -3.80 0.52 -20.23
CA PRO A 481 -3.73 -0.05 -21.58
C PRO A 481 -4.73 0.61 -22.53
N ALA A 482 -4.40 0.70 -23.82
CA ALA A 482 -5.13 1.52 -24.80
C ALA A 482 -6.60 1.12 -25.06
N ASN A 483 -7.06 -0.03 -24.57
CA ASN A 483 -8.47 -0.43 -24.63
C ASN A 483 -9.28 -0.03 -23.38
N VAL A 484 -8.62 0.43 -22.31
CA VAL A 484 -9.25 1.02 -21.12
C VAL A 484 -9.42 2.52 -21.33
N SER A 485 -10.54 3.07 -20.88
CA SER A 485 -10.83 4.50 -20.92
C SER A 485 -11.61 4.95 -19.70
N VAL A 486 -11.33 6.18 -19.24
CA VAL A 486 -12.00 6.83 -18.10
C VAL A 486 -12.81 8.01 -18.62
N GLY A 487 -14.12 7.99 -18.42
CA GLY A 487 -15.03 9.06 -18.80
C GLY A 487 -14.87 10.31 -17.93
N ALA A 488 -15.32 11.47 -18.42
CA ALA A 488 -15.29 12.72 -17.67
C ALA A 488 -16.17 12.72 -16.41
N ASP A 489 -17.11 11.79 -16.31
CA ASP A 489 -17.91 11.53 -15.10
C ASP A 489 -17.20 10.59 -14.10
N GLY A 490 -16.03 10.07 -14.46
CA GLY A 490 -15.26 9.07 -13.70
C GLY A 490 -15.52 7.61 -14.07
N THR A 491 -16.48 7.28 -14.93
CA THR A 491 -16.82 5.88 -15.26
C THR A 491 -15.72 5.23 -16.11
N VAL A 492 -15.24 4.06 -15.70
CA VAL A 492 -14.17 3.32 -16.39
C VAL A 492 -14.77 2.24 -17.27
N THR A 493 -14.32 2.14 -18.52
CA THR A 493 -14.76 1.12 -19.49
C THR A 493 -13.57 0.47 -20.18
N ALA A 494 -13.69 -0.82 -20.51
CA ALA A 494 -12.77 -1.55 -21.38
C ALA A 494 -13.48 -1.92 -22.68
N ARG A 495 -12.72 -2.11 -23.76
CA ARG A 495 -13.19 -2.49 -25.10
C ARG A 495 -12.42 -3.68 -25.65
#